data_AF-A0A3B9VR52-F1
#
_entry.id   AF-A0A3B9VR52-F1
#
_cell.length_a   1.000
_cell.length_b   1.000
_cell.length_c   1.000
_cell.angle_alpha   90.00
_cell.angle_beta   90.00
_cell.angle_gamma   90.00
#
_symmetry.space_group_name_H-M   'P 1'
#
loop_
_entity.id
_entity.type
_entity.pdbx_description
1 polymer ?
#
loop_
_entity_poly.entity_id
_entity_poly.type
_entity_poly.pdbx_seq_one_letter_code
_entity_poly.pdbx_strand_id
1 'polypeptide(L)'
;QDETGGFLAFIPLEYQVGMTRLRPRHTPAMDDLKMIATARLMLDNIKYIKSYWVMLGEATASIGLNFGANDLDGTIGKERIAHAALADSPAGRARERMAWSIREARRIPVERDALYNEIKVYEY
;
A
#
# COMPACT_ATOMS: atom_id res chain seq x y z
N GLN A 1 -1.12 -16.62 -12.08
CA GLN A 1 0.01 -16.02 -12.80
C GLN A 1 0.95 -17.08 -13.36
N ASP A 2 0.60 -18.35 -13.22
CA ASP A 2 1.49 -19.48 -13.53
C ASP A 2 1.75 -19.64 -15.03
N GLU A 3 0.82 -19.16 -15.87
CA GLU A 3 0.96 -19.21 -17.32
C GLU A 3 1.76 -18.04 -17.92
N THR A 4 1.61 -16.82 -17.39
CA THR A 4 2.10 -15.60 -18.08
C THR A 4 3.10 -14.75 -17.29
N GLY A 5 3.12 -14.81 -15.96
CA GLY A 5 4.05 -14.01 -15.14
C GLY A 5 3.97 -12.47 -15.28
N GLY A 6 2.97 -11.93 -15.99
CA GLY A 6 2.82 -10.50 -16.29
C GLY A 6 2.34 -9.58 -15.16
N PHE A 7 1.89 -10.09 -14.01
CA PHE A 7 1.50 -9.22 -12.88
C PHE A 7 2.66 -9.01 -11.92
N LEU A 8 3.01 -7.74 -11.71
CA LEU A 8 4.01 -7.37 -10.71
C LEU A 8 3.40 -7.36 -9.31
N ALA A 9 2.25 -6.71 -9.14
CA ALA A 9 1.69 -6.45 -7.83
C ALA A 9 0.18 -6.65 -7.76
N PHE A 10 -0.27 -7.04 -6.57
CA PHE A 10 -1.66 -6.99 -6.18
C PHE A 10 -1.89 -5.81 -5.23
N ILE A 11 -2.99 -5.10 -5.46
CA ILE A 11 -3.35 -3.89 -4.71
C ILE A 11 -4.74 -4.06 -4.13
N PRO A 12 -4.88 -4.38 -2.82
CA PRO A 12 -6.16 -4.29 -2.16
C PRO A 12 -6.55 -2.82 -2.02
N LEU A 13 -7.69 -2.46 -2.59
CA LEU A 13 -8.23 -1.11 -2.53
C LEU A 13 -9.45 -1.10 -1.63
N GLU A 14 -9.38 -0.32 -0.55
CA GLU A 14 -10.52 -0.07 0.31
C GLU A 14 -11.59 0.72 -0.47
N TYR A 15 -12.84 0.29 -0.35
CA TYR A 15 -13.97 1.07 -0.87
C TYR A 15 -14.07 2.43 -0.18
N GLN A 16 -13.92 3.50 -0.95
CA GLN A 16 -14.10 4.87 -0.46
C GLN A 16 -15.59 5.23 -0.46
N VAL A 17 -16.12 5.63 0.70
CA VAL A 17 -17.56 5.93 0.87
C VAL A 17 -18.00 7.08 -0.05
N GLY A 18 -17.21 8.15 -0.06
CA GLY A 18 -17.35 9.30 -0.94
C GLY A 18 -18.79 9.76 -1.17
N MET A 19 -19.09 10.12 -2.42
CA MET A 19 -20.44 10.53 -2.83
C MET A 19 -21.33 9.36 -3.25
N THR A 20 -20.75 8.21 -3.59
CA THR A 20 -21.47 7.03 -4.09
C THR A 20 -22.28 6.33 -3.00
N ARG A 21 -21.80 6.36 -1.74
CA ARG A 21 -22.51 5.87 -0.55
C ARG A 21 -23.07 4.43 -0.66
N LEU A 22 -22.44 3.55 -1.46
CA LEU A 22 -22.82 2.14 -1.58
C LEU A 22 -22.66 1.38 -0.25
N ARG A 23 -21.75 1.85 0.60
CA ARG A 23 -21.59 1.41 1.99
C ARG A 23 -21.72 2.63 2.91
N PRO A 24 -22.27 2.46 4.13
CA PRO A 24 -22.49 3.56 5.05
C PRO A 24 -21.22 4.04 5.76
N ARG A 25 -20.13 3.27 5.72
CA ARG A 25 -18.88 3.55 6.43
C ARG A 25 -17.68 2.90 5.74
N HIS A 26 -16.51 3.41 6.07
CA HIS A 26 -15.21 2.83 5.75
C HIS A 26 -15.05 1.41 6.32
N THR A 27 -14.17 0.65 5.68
CA THR A 27 -13.78 -0.67 6.16
C THR A 27 -13.02 -0.50 7.47
N PRO A 28 -13.24 -1.35 8.49
CA PRO A 28 -12.40 -1.31 9.68
C PRO A 28 -10.95 -1.67 9.30
N ALA A 29 -9.97 -0.94 9.83
CA ALA A 29 -8.55 -1.19 9.55
C ALA A 29 -8.12 -2.67 9.74
N MET A 30 -8.72 -3.38 10.70
CA MET A 30 -8.45 -4.80 10.91
C MET A 30 -8.87 -5.68 9.72
N ASP A 31 -9.95 -5.34 9.04
CA ASP A 31 -10.41 -6.09 7.87
C ASP A 31 -9.53 -5.80 6.64
N ASP A 32 -9.00 -4.58 6.51
CA ASP A 32 -7.99 -4.27 5.49
C ASP A 32 -6.68 -5.02 5.74
N LEU A 33 -6.24 -5.11 7.00
CA LEU A 33 -5.05 -5.89 7.38
C LEU A 33 -5.26 -7.39 7.12
N LYS A 34 -6.45 -7.93 7.41
CA LYS A 34 -6.81 -9.31 7.05
C LYS A 34 -6.82 -9.51 5.54
N MET A 35 -7.29 -8.53 4.77
CA MET A 35 -7.26 -8.59 3.31
C MET A 35 -5.82 -8.69 2.79
N ILE A 36 -4.90 -7.87 3.31
CA ILE A 36 -3.47 -7.93 2.96
C ILE A 36 -2.88 -9.31 3.32
N ALA A 37 -3.14 -9.81 4.52
CA ALA A 37 -2.65 -11.13 4.97
C ALA A 37 -3.21 -12.27 4.13
N THR A 38 -4.51 -12.24 3.83
CA THR A 38 -5.17 -13.22 2.98
C THR A 38 -4.58 -13.19 1.58
N ALA A 39 -4.37 -12.00 1.01
CA ALA A 39 -3.74 -11.85 -0.31
C ALA A 39 -2.33 -12.46 -0.34
N ARG A 40 -1.52 -12.23 0.70
CA ARG A 40 -0.19 -12.83 0.79
C ARG A 40 -0.22 -14.36 0.87
N LEU A 41 -1.22 -14.93 1.54
CA LEU A 41 -1.36 -16.39 1.66
C LEU A 41 -1.94 -17.04 0.39
N MET A 42 -2.85 -16.36 -0.29
CA MET A 42 -3.58 -16.89 -1.44
C MET A 42 -2.87 -16.65 -2.78
N LEU A 43 -2.10 -15.56 -2.91
CA LEU A 43 -1.44 -15.15 -4.15
C LEU A 43 0.05 -15.51 -4.10
N ASP A 44 0.34 -16.81 -4.12
CA ASP A 44 1.70 -17.37 -4.05
C ASP A 44 2.61 -16.92 -5.22
N ASN A 45 2.02 -16.58 -6.36
CA ASN A 45 2.68 -16.22 -7.61
C ASN A 45 2.67 -14.71 -7.90
N ILE A 46 2.31 -13.86 -6.93
CA ILE A 46 2.43 -12.40 -7.03
C ILE A 46 3.41 -11.90 -5.97
N LYS A 47 4.58 -11.44 -6.44
CA LYS A 47 5.70 -11.05 -5.56
C LYS A 47 5.36 -9.86 -4.67
N TYR A 48 4.71 -8.84 -5.22
CA TYR A 48 4.47 -7.59 -4.52
C TYR A 48 3.01 -7.45 -4.07
N ILE A 49 2.80 -7.29 -2.77
CA ILE A 49 1.49 -6.97 -2.19
C ILE A 49 1.59 -5.56 -1.63
N LYS A 50 0.70 -4.68 -2.11
CA LYS A 50 0.72 -3.27 -1.78
C LYS A 50 -0.14 -2.98 -0.54
N SER A 51 0.38 -2.12 0.33
CA SER A 51 -0.33 -1.51 1.44
C SER A 51 -0.48 -0.02 1.13
N TYR A 52 -1.53 0.31 0.39
CA TYR A 52 -1.67 1.63 -0.25
C TYR A 52 -2.07 2.71 0.76
N TRP A 53 -1.08 3.50 1.22
CA TRP A 53 -1.25 4.46 2.31
C TRP A 53 -2.29 5.56 2.06
N VAL A 54 -2.57 5.87 0.80
CA VAL A 54 -3.55 6.88 0.41
C VAL A 54 -4.97 6.44 0.75
N MET A 55 -5.29 5.16 0.57
CA MET A 55 -6.63 4.65 0.93
C MET A 55 -6.69 4.21 2.39
N LEU A 56 -5.65 3.50 2.87
CA LEU A 56 -5.67 2.90 4.21
C LEU A 56 -5.33 3.89 5.34
N GLY A 57 -4.77 5.04 5.00
CA GLY A 57 -4.11 5.94 5.96
C GLY A 57 -2.74 5.42 6.39
N GLU A 58 -1.90 6.32 6.90
CA GLU A 58 -0.48 6.01 7.20
C GLU A 58 -0.31 4.94 8.28
N ALA A 59 -1.12 4.99 9.34
CA ALA A 59 -1.01 4.07 10.47
C ALA A 59 -1.30 2.62 10.05
N THR A 60 -2.46 2.39 9.43
CA THR A 60 -2.86 1.08 8.91
C THR A 60 -1.87 0.60 7.86
N ALA A 61 -1.44 1.47 6.95
CA ALA A 61 -0.54 1.07 5.89
C ALA A 61 0.82 0.59 6.41
N SER A 62 1.37 1.30 7.41
CA SER A 62 2.61 0.91 8.11
C SER A 62 2.47 -0.46 8.78
N ILE A 63 1.36 -0.71 9.48
CA ILE A 63 1.08 -2.01 10.11
C ILE A 63 0.97 -3.11 9.04
N GLY A 64 0.41 -2.81 7.86
CA GLY A 64 0.28 -3.73 6.73
C GLY A 64 1.59 -4.41 6.31
N LEU A 65 2.75 -3.78 6.54
CA LEU A 65 4.08 -4.38 6.30
C LEU A 65 4.38 -5.61 7.16
N ASN A 66 3.68 -5.75 8.29
CA ASN A 66 3.73 -6.93 9.15
C ASN A 66 2.63 -7.94 8.84
N PHE A 67 1.70 -7.60 7.95
CA PHE A 67 0.60 -8.46 7.51
C PHE A 67 0.81 -9.01 6.09
N GLY A 68 2.02 -8.91 5.54
CA GLY A 68 2.38 -9.54 4.26
C GLY A 68 2.56 -8.56 3.10
N ALA A 69 2.30 -7.27 3.29
CA ALA A 69 2.69 -6.27 2.31
C ALA A 69 4.21 -6.05 2.30
N ASN A 70 4.74 -5.76 1.12
CA ASN A 70 6.15 -5.42 0.90
C ASN A 70 6.32 -4.17 0.02
N ASP A 71 5.23 -3.43 -0.18
CA ASP A 71 5.21 -2.18 -0.94
C ASP A 71 4.22 -1.20 -0.30
N LEU A 72 4.68 -0.06 0.20
CA LEU A 72 3.79 0.99 0.74
C LEU A 72 3.19 1.88 -0.36
N ASP A 73 3.61 1.71 -1.60
CA ASP A 73 3.38 2.59 -2.73
C ASP A 73 3.95 4.01 -2.60
N GLY A 74 4.39 4.54 -3.74
CA GLY A 74 5.38 5.60 -3.84
C GLY A 74 4.98 7.00 -3.34
N THR A 75 5.96 7.90 -3.41
CA THR A 75 5.84 9.31 -3.07
C THR A 75 5.02 10.03 -4.13
N ILE A 76 3.71 9.90 -4.01
CA ILE A 76 2.81 10.64 -4.85
C ILE A 76 2.96 12.12 -4.45
N GLY A 77 3.52 12.94 -5.34
CA GLY A 77 3.66 14.38 -5.09
C GLY A 77 2.30 15.08 -5.01
N LYS A 78 1.33 14.61 -5.80
CA LYS A 78 -0.07 15.01 -5.72
C LYS A 78 -0.97 13.88 -6.22
N GLU A 79 -1.58 13.13 -5.32
CA GLU A 79 -2.47 12.02 -5.70
C GLU A 79 -3.81 12.61 -6.16
N ARG A 80 -4.27 12.25 -7.35
CA ARG A 80 -5.46 12.86 -7.95
C ARG A 80 -6.63 11.89 -8.06
N ILE A 81 -6.36 10.60 -8.17
CA ILE A 81 -7.38 9.57 -8.44
C ILE A 81 -8.09 9.22 -7.13
N ALA A 82 -7.34 8.84 -6.10
CA ALA A 82 -7.94 8.48 -4.80
C ALA A 82 -8.59 9.68 -4.10
N HIS A 83 -8.00 10.88 -4.22
CA HIS A 83 -8.63 12.11 -3.71
C HIS A 83 -9.85 12.54 -4.53
N ALA A 84 -9.92 12.21 -5.84
CA ALA A 84 -11.16 12.38 -6.59
C ALA A 84 -12.27 11.44 -6.09
N ALA A 85 -11.91 10.30 -5.50
CA ALA A 85 -12.81 9.42 -4.75
C ALA A 85 -12.99 9.84 -3.28
N LEU A 86 -12.48 11.02 -2.87
CA LEU A 86 -12.57 11.59 -1.53
C LEU A 86 -11.86 10.79 -0.42
N ALA A 87 -10.72 10.18 -0.74
CA ALA A 87 -9.84 9.59 0.29
C ALA A 87 -9.33 10.66 1.28
N ASP A 88 -9.25 10.30 2.57
CA ASP A 88 -8.93 11.21 3.69
C ASP A 88 -7.43 11.49 3.87
N SER A 89 -6.56 10.80 3.12
CA SER A 89 -5.10 10.93 3.28
C SER A 89 -4.56 12.32 2.87
N PRO A 90 -3.36 12.72 3.31
CA PRO A 90 -2.68 13.89 2.77
C PRO A 90 -2.43 13.81 1.25
N ALA A 91 -2.38 14.96 0.58
CA ALA A 91 -2.18 15.06 -0.88
C ALA A 91 -0.87 14.44 -1.40
N GLY A 92 0.11 14.25 -0.52
CA GLY A 92 1.37 13.58 -0.83
C GLY A 92 2.16 13.26 0.42
N ARG A 93 3.24 12.48 0.25
CA ARG A 93 4.09 12.03 1.35
C ARG A 93 5.56 12.25 1.03
N ALA A 94 6.27 12.89 1.96
CA ALA A 94 7.72 13.07 1.86
C ALA A 94 8.43 11.71 1.91
N ARG A 95 9.48 11.54 1.08
CA ARG A 95 10.30 10.32 1.01
C ARG A 95 10.80 9.88 2.38
N GLU A 96 11.27 10.83 3.18
CA GLU A 96 11.81 10.58 4.53
C GLU A 96 10.76 10.01 5.48
N ARG A 97 9.51 10.48 5.42
CA ARG A 97 8.42 9.99 6.27
C ARG A 97 8.04 8.55 5.92
N MET A 98 8.08 8.20 4.62
CA MET A 98 7.87 6.83 4.18
C MET A 98 9.00 5.91 4.64
N ALA A 99 10.26 6.33 4.45
CA ALA A 99 11.41 5.59 4.94
C ALA A 99 11.34 5.40 6.46
N TRP A 100 10.95 6.43 7.21
CA TRP A 100 10.74 6.34 8.66
C TRP A 100 9.68 5.28 9.03
N SER A 101 8.50 5.29 8.41
CA SER A 101 7.47 4.28 8.71
C SER A 101 7.89 2.84 8.38
N ILE A 102 8.65 2.65 7.29
CA ILE A 102 9.17 1.32 6.96
C ILE A 102 10.16 0.83 8.03
N ARG A 103 11.01 1.74 8.56
CA ARG A 103 11.92 1.42 9.66
C ARG A 103 11.19 1.13 10.97
N GLU A 104 10.15 1.89 11.30
CA GLU A 104 9.32 1.63 12.49
C GLU A 104 8.65 0.25 12.42
N ALA A 105 8.29 -0.20 11.21
CA ALA A 105 7.80 -1.55 10.96
C ALA A 105 8.93 -2.62 10.98
N ARG A 106 10.17 -2.27 11.37
CA ARG A 106 11.36 -3.13 11.38
C ARG A 106 11.69 -3.75 10.03
N ARG A 107 11.51 -2.97 8.96
CA ARG A 107 11.87 -3.34 7.58
C ARG A 107 12.92 -2.38 7.02
N ILE A 108 13.57 -2.81 5.94
CA ILE A 108 14.56 -1.99 5.21
C ILE A 108 13.81 -1.18 4.15
N PRO A 109 13.86 0.17 4.19
CA PRO A 109 13.28 0.99 3.13
C PRO A 109 14.12 0.92 1.85
N VAL A 110 13.44 0.69 0.73
CA VAL A 110 14.05 0.62 -0.60
C VAL A 110 13.25 1.50 -1.56
N GLU A 111 13.92 2.47 -2.19
CA GLU A 111 13.39 3.19 -3.33
C GLU A 111 13.55 2.31 -4.58
N ARG A 112 12.50 2.26 -5.39
CA ARG A 112 12.41 1.39 -6.57
C ARG A 112 11.89 2.14 -7.79
N ASP A 113 12.19 1.60 -8.97
CA ASP A 113 11.54 2.04 -10.21
C ASP A 113 10.16 1.37 -10.40
N ALA A 114 9.55 1.59 -11.57
CA ALA A 114 8.25 1.02 -11.93
C ALA A 114 8.25 -0.51 -12.08
N LEU A 115 9.41 -1.11 -12.36
CA LEU A 115 9.62 -2.55 -12.52
C LEU A 115 10.14 -3.21 -11.24
N TYR A 116 10.16 -2.47 -10.12
CA TYR A 116 10.67 -2.92 -8.82
C TYR A 116 12.18 -3.19 -8.79
N ASN A 117 12.96 -2.60 -9.70
CA ASN A 117 14.41 -2.59 -9.56
C ASN A 117 14.80 -1.63 -8.43
N GLU A 118 15.79 -2.01 -7.63
CA GLU A 118 16.29 -1.20 -6.52
C GLU A 118 17.07 0.01 -7.07
N ILE A 119 16.68 1.21 -6.63
CA ILE A 119 17.38 2.46 -6.94
C ILE A 119 18.27 2.85 -5.77
N LYS A 120 17.73 2.77 -4.54
CA LYS A 120 18.42 3.20 -3.33
C LYS A 120 17.91 2.45 -2.10
N VAL A 121 18.83 1.90 -1.31
CA VAL A 121 18.55 1.32 0.00
C VAL A 121 18.83 2.38 1.08
N TYR A 122 17.91 2.53 2.04
CA TYR A 122 18.05 3.45 3.16
C TYR A 122 18.43 2.67 4.43
N GLU A 123 19.69 2.23 4.51
CA GLU A 123 20.23 1.57 5.71
C GLU A 123 20.29 2.55 6.91
N TYR A 124 20.61 2.00 8.09
CA TYR A 124 20.67 2.72 9.37
C TYR A 124 21.91 3.62 9.48
#